data_AF-A0A933C863-F1
#
_entry.id   AF-A0A933C863-F1
#
_cell.length_a   1.000
_cell.length_b   1.000
_cell.length_c   1.000
_cell.angle_alpha   90.00
_cell.angle_beta   90.00
_cell.angle_gamma   90.00
#
_symmetry.space_group_name_H-M   'P 1'
#
loop_
_entity.id
_entity.type
_entity.pdbx_description
1 polymer ?
#
loop_
_entity_poly.entity_id
_entity_poly.type
_entity_poly.pdbx_seq_one_letter_code
_entity_poly.pdbx_strand_id
1 'polypeptide(L)'
;MEQNGNGEAVGTRLNAAMALDLFSIAGSLNSTLDLDYLLQKIGLAAERLLDSEASSIFLVTDDRKSLYFRVASGSAGSALKKMTLPIGKGIAGSVALNRKPEVVNDTRSDPRFAGQFDKASGFVTRSLLAVPMLFRGELVGVAEVLNKRNGGYSADDIGLLSSLANLASVAITNTKIVQDQKNFFSHVLELLTASIETAKPRMEGHPPRAARLACAIGRALEVEDYDYRMLYYAGVLHDIGYVAFRNPRLLGELGIGSATEEHHPMLSVKMLEGINMVEGAIPMVRHHHENYDGSGFPGKLKGEAIPLGARVLRVVEALEELRMMGLKGEDLFRRAISEIKSGAGSQFDPHVAETAAAVLETDPGIWG
;
A
#
# COMPACT_ATOMS: atom_id res chain seq x y z
N MET A 1 18.09 46.59 -43.34
CA MET A 1 19.01 46.29 -42.23
C MET A 1 18.32 46.78 -40.97
N GLU A 2 17.38 45.96 -40.45
CA GLU A 2 17.59 45.00 -39.34
C GLU A 2 17.51 45.75 -38.00
N GLN A 3 16.43 45.56 -37.20
CA GLN A 3 16.25 44.50 -36.18
C GLN A 3 17.36 44.58 -35.10
N ASN A 4 17.16 44.52 -33.78
CA ASN A 4 16.09 44.10 -32.87
C ASN A 4 16.49 44.59 -31.47
N GLY A 5 15.55 44.60 -30.50
CA GLY A 5 15.96 44.65 -29.09
C GLY A 5 14.91 44.93 -28.02
N ASN A 6 13.62 44.68 -28.25
CA ASN A 6 12.63 44.63 -27.16
C ASN A 6 12.79 43.32 -26.39
N GLY A 7 13.55 43.36 -25.29
CA GLY A 7 13.54 42.34 -24.26
C GLY A 7 12.62 42.75 -23.11
N GLU A 8 11.30 42.63 -23.30
CA GLU A 8 10.38 42.64 -22.16
C GLU A 8 10.31 41.23 -21.58
N ALA A 9 10.77 41.11 -20.33
CA ALA A 9 10.68 39.91 -19.54
C ALA A 9 9.20 39.51 -19.35
N VAL A 10 8.80 38.40 -19.97
CA VAL A 10 7.52 37.73 -19.74
C VAL A 10 7.61 37.02 -18.38
N GLY A 11 7.33 37.77 -17.32
CA GLY A 11 7.27 37.28 -15.95
C GLY A 11 5.82 36.98 -15.54
N THR A 12 5.48 35.71 -15.41
CA THR A 12 4.24 35.26 -14.76
C THR A 12 4.13 35.89 -13.37
N ARG A 13 3.16 36.77 -13.13
CA ARG A 13 2.90 37.29 -11.77
C ARG A 13 2.25 36.18 -10.94
N LEU A 14 3.05 35.34 -10.31
CA LEU A 14 2.60 34.58 -9.13
C LEU A 14 2.09 35.59 -8.09
N ASN A 15 0.80 35.56 -7.75
CA ASN A 15 0.30 36.31 -6.60
C ASN A 15 0.39 35.44 -5.33
N ALA A 16 0.43 36.08 -4.16
CA ALA A 16 0.64 35.38 -2.88
C ALA A 16 -0.43 34.30 -2.59
N ALA A 17 -1.67 34.51 -3.03
CA ALA A 17 -2.76 33.55 -2.87
C ALA A 17 -2.51 32.27 -3.69
N MET A 18 -2.09 32.41 -4.95
CA MET A 18 -1.72 31.29 -5.82
C MET A 18 -0.55 30.48 -5.26
N ALA A 19 0.46 31.17 -4.72
CA ALA A 19 1.58 30.50 -4.07
C ALA A 19 1.12 29.69 -2.85
N LEU A 20 0.29 30.26 -1.99
CA LEU A 20 -0.23 29.59 -0.79
C LEU A 20 -1.06 28.35 -1.14
N ASP A 21 -1.88 28.41 -2.17
CA ASP A 21 -2.66 27.26 -2.62
C ASP A 21 -1.77 26.14 -3.15
N LEU A 22 -0.77 26.48 -3.97
CA LEU A 22 0.21 25.52 -4.48
C LEU A 22 0.98 24.86 -3.32
N PHE A 23 1.42 25.65 -2.33
CA PHE A 23 2.11 25.13 -1.14
C PHE A 23 1.21 24.26 -0.27
N SER A 24 -0.06 24.62 -0.08
CA SER A 24 -1.02 23.82 0.68
C SER A 24 -1.28 22.45 0.01
N ILE A 25 -1.42 22.44 -1.32
CA ILE A 25 -1.56 21.20 -2.10
C ILE A 25 -0.28 20.39 -2.04
N ALA A 26 0.88 21.03 -2.21
CA ALA A 26 2.18 20.36 -2.15
C ALA A 26 2.45 19.75 -0.77
N GLY A 27 2.09 20.44 0.32
CA GLY A 27 2.17 19.89 1.68
C GLY A 27 1.23 18.71 1.91
N SER A 28 0.12 18.66 1.17
CA SER A 28 -0.83 17.52 1.20
C SER A 28 -0.34 16.31 0.41
N LEU A 29 0.68 16.44 -0.47
CA LEU A 29 1.23 15.33 -1.26
C LEU A 29 1.87 14.22 -0.42
N ASN A 30 2.35 14.55 0.78
CA ASN A 30 2.94 13.58 1.71
C ASN A 30 1.89 12.79 2.51
N SER A 31 0.62 13.19 2.45
CA SER A 31 -0.46 12.44 3.08
C SER A 31 -1.01 11.44 2.07
N THR A 32 -0.64 10.17 2.22
CA THR A 32 -1.14 9.04 1.42
C THR A 32 -2.65 8.78 1.53
N LEU A 33 -3.40 9.61 2.28
CA LEU A 33 -4.67 9.17 2.86
C LEU A 33 -5.92 9.34 2.00
N ASP A 34 -5.90 10.05 0.87
CA ASP A 34 -6.96 9.89 -0.15
C ASP A 34 -6.55 10.58 -1.47
N LEU A 35 -6.18 9.79 -2.48
CA LEU A 35 -5.87 10.30 -3.82
C LEU A 35 -7.05 11.08 -4.40
N ASP A 36 -8.29 10.66 -4.15
CA ASP A 36 -9.48 11.30 -4.69
C ASP A 36 -9.69 12.67 -4.06
N TYR A 37 -9.52 12.78 -2.75
CA TYR A 37 -9.57 14.05 -2.04
C TYR A 37 -8.53 15.05 -2.56
N LEU A 38 -7.30 14.59 -2.77
CA LEU A 38 -6.22 15.44 -3.28
C LEU A 38 -6.50 15.90 -4.71
N LEU A 39 -6.91 15.00 -5.60
CA LEU A 39 -7.25 15.34 -6.98
C LEU A 39 -8.47 16.28 -7.04
N GLN A 40 -9.45 16.12 -6.15
CA GLN A 40 -10.58 17.04 -6.02
C GLN A 40 -10.12 18.44 -5.58
N LYS A 41 -9.20 18.53 -4.61
CA LYS A 41 -8.61 19.82 -4.22
C LYS A 41 -7.87 20.49 -5.38
N ILE A 42 -7.13 19.72 -6.16
CA ILE A 42 -6.42 20.23 -7.34
C ILE A 42 -7.41 20.76 -8.39
N GLY A 43 -8.51 20.03 -8.65
CA GLY A 43 -9.58 20.48 -9.55
C GLY A 43 -10.22 21.80 -9.09
N LEU A 44 -10.63 21.89 -7.81
CA LEU A 44 -11.19 23.12 -7.24
C LEU A 44 -10.22 24.30 -7.27
N ALA A 45 -8.92 24.05 -7.06
CA ALA A 45 -7.89 25.07 -7.20
C ALA A 45 -7.78 25.52 -8.67
N ALA A 46 -7.81 24.60 -9.64
CA ALA A 46 -7.81 24.94 -11.05
C ALA A 46 -9.01 25.81 -11.44
N GLU A 47 -10.23 25.45 -11.00
CA GLU A 47 -11.45 26.22 -11.24
C GLU A 47 -11.34 27.66 -10.75
N ARG A 48 -10.84 27.86 -9.52
CA ARG A 48 -10.68 29.20 -8.93
C ARG A 48 -9.56 30.00 -9.60
N LEU A 49 -8.39 29.39 -9.79
CA LEU A 49 -7.21 30.10 -10.28
C LEU A 49 -7.31 30.46 -11.77
N LEU A 50 -8.03 29.66 -12.57
CA LEU A 50 -8.25 29.90 -13.99
C LEU A 50 -9.61 30.53 -14.31
N ASP A 51 -10.37 30.92 -13.28
CA ASP A 51 -11.73 31.48 -13.41
C ASP A 51 -12.64 30.64 -14.33
N SER A 52 -12.69 29.33 -14.07
CA SER A 52 -13.39 28.32 -14.89
C SER A 52 -14.58 27.70 -14.17
N GLU A 53 -15.67 27.41 -14.90
CA GLU A 53 -16.92 26.87 -14.35
C GLU A 53 -16.75 25.51 -13.70
N ALA A 54 -15.91 24.67 -14.29
CA ALA A 54 -15.65 23.31 -13.85
C ALA A 54 -14.25 22.85 -14.24
N SER A 55 -13.81 21.78 -13.60
CA SER A 55 -12.60 21.04 -13.96
C SER A 55 -12.86 19.53 -14.05
N SER A 56 -11.98 18.85 -14.77
CA SER A 56 -11.97 17.39 -14.80
C SER A 56 -10.55 16.85 -14.84
N ILE A 57 -10.37 15.63 -14.32
CA ILE A 57 -9.10 14.90 -14.40
C ILE A 57 -9.39 13.51 -14.95
N PHE A 58 -8.78 13.25 -16.10
CA PHE A 58 -8.74 11.95 -16.74
C PHE A 58 -7.48 11.20 -16.34
N LEU A 59 -7.59 9.89 -16.12
CA LEU A 59 -6.45 9.00 -15.98
C LEU A 59 -6.38 8.02 -17.14
N VAL A 60 -5.17 7.62 -17.49
CA VAL A 60 -4.95 6.55 -18.48
C VAL A 60 -5.36 5.20 -17.89
N THR A 61 -6.05 4.38 -18.68
CA THR A 61 -6.37 2.99 -18.33
C THR A 61 -5.12 2.11 -18.28
N ASP A 62 -5.15 0.98 -17.55
CA ASP A 62 -3.96 0.13 -17.41
C ASP A 62 -3.47 -0.44 -18.74
N ASP A 63 -4.36 -0.69 -19.71
CA ASP A 63 -4.02 -1.11 -21.07
C ASP A 63 -3.45 0.02 -21.95
N ARG A 64 -3.44 1.25 -21.42
CA ARG A 64 -2.98 2.49 -22.06
C ARG A 64 -3.69 2.87 -23.35
N LYS A 65 -4.90 2.36 -23.59
CA LYS A 65 -5.66 2.66 -24.82
C LYS A 65 -6.67 3.79 -24.66
N SER A 66 -7.10 4.05 -23.43
CA SER A 66 -8.18 5.01 -23.16
C SER A 66 -7.89 5.86 -21.93
N LEU A 67 -8.68 6.92 -21.80
CA LEU A 67 -8.80 7.78 -20.64
C LEU A 67 -10.12 7.48 -19.93
N TYR A 68 -10.17 7.63 -18.61
CA TYR A 68 -11.40 7.58 -17.83
C TYR A 68 -11.43 8.72 -16.80
N PHE A 69 -12.62 9.18 -16.44
CA PHE A 69 -12.77 10.23 -15.43
C PHE A 69 -12.41 9.70 -14.05
N ARG A 70 -11.43 10.32 -13.40
CA ARG A 70 -11.17 10.13 -11.98
C ARG A 70 -11.85 11.21 -11.15
N VAL A 71 -11.77 12.45 -11.61
CA VAL A 71 -12.47 13.61 -11.03
C VAL A 71 -13.29 14.30 -12.10
N ALA A 72 -14.53 14.63 -11.76
CA ALA A 72 -15.42 15.52 -12.51
C ALA A 72 -16.24 16.31 -11.49
N SER A 73 -16.16 17.64 -11.54
CA SER A 73 -16.91 18.51 -10.63
C SER A 73 -18.42 18.49 -10.93
N GLY A 74 -19.27 18.55 -9.89
CA GLY A 74 -20.73 18.60 -10.00
C GLY A 74 -21.47 17.27 -9.72
N SER A 75 -22.81 17.31 -9.75
CA SER A 75 -23.70 16.16 -9.43
C SER A 75 -23.66 15.01 -10.44
N ALA A 76 -23.01 15.19 -11.60
CA ALA A 76 -22.88 14.20 -12.66
C ALA A 76 -21.62 13.30 -12.55
N GLY A 77 -20.74 13.54 -11.57
CA GLY A 77 -19.43 12.88 -11.50
C GLY A 77 -19.47 11.35 -11.40
N SER A 78 -20.50 10.76 -10.80
CA SER A 78 -20.63 9.30 -10.68
C SER A 78 -21.01 8.61 -12.00
N ALA A 79 -21.77 9.27 -12.87
CA ALA A 79 -22.16 8.76 -14.18
C ALA A 79 -20.97 8.74 -15.15
N LEU A 80 -20.11 9.76 -15.08
CA LEU A 80 -18.95 9.91 -15.96
C LEU A 80 -17.81 8.92 -15.65
N LYS A 81 -17.66 8.50 -14.38
CA LYS A 81 -16.61 7.53 -13.95
C LYS A 81 -16.66 6.18 -14.68
N LYS A 82 -17.79 5.81 -15.26
CA LYS A 82 -17.96 4.55 -16.01
C LYS A 82 -17.66 4.69 -17.52
N MET A 83 -17.44 5.90 -17.99
CA MET A 83 -17.19 6.16 -19.41
C MET A 83 -15.69 6.27 -19.69
N THR A 84 -15.30 5.82 -20.89
CA THR A 84 -13.92 5.93 -21.38
C THR A 84 -13.83 6.74 -22.66
N LEU A 85 -12.71 7.41 -22.87
CA LEU A 85 -12.36 8.13 -24.09
C LEU A 85 -11.10 7.50 -24.71
N PRO A 86 -11.17 6.89 -25.90
CA PRO A 86 -9.97 6.38 -26.56
C PRO A 86 -8.93 7.48 -26.78
N ILE A 87 -7.65 7.15 -26.61
CA ILE A 87 -6.56 8.09 -26.91
C ILE A 87 -6.63 8.48 -28.39
N GLY A 88 -6.39 9.76 -28.69
CA GLY A 88 -6.55 10.37 -30.01
C GLY A 88 -7.98 10.74 -30.40
N LYS A 89 -8.99 10.47 -29.55
CA LYS A 89 -10.38 10.93 -29.74
C LYS A 89 -10.71 12.05 -28.77
N GLY A 90 -11.50 13.03 -29.21
CA GLY A 90 -11.78 14.18 -28.36
C GLY A 90 -10.57 15.11 -28.22
N ILE A 91 -10.77 16.24 -27.52
CA ILE A 91 -9.68 17.16 -27.19
C ILE A 91 -8.74 16.51 -26.16
N ALA A 92 -9.27 15.96 -25.06
CA ALA A 92 -8.48 15.20 -24.09
C ALA A 92 -7.67 14.06 -24.72
N GLY A 93 -8.26 13.25 -25.62
CA GLY A 93 -7.52 12.18 -26.28
C GLY A 93 -6.44 12.71 -27.24
N SER A 94 -6.65 13.86 -27.89
CA SER A 94 -5.62 14.54 -28.70
C SER A 94 -4.45 15.00 -27.84
N VAL A 95 -4.73 15.63 -26.69
CA VAL A 95 -3.73 16.06 -25.71
C VAL A 95 -2.94 14.86 -25.17
N ALA A 96 -3.62 13.77 -24.84
CA ALA A 96 -2.99 12.52 -24.43
C ALA A 96 -2.05 11.95 -25.50
N LEU A 97 -2.50 11.90 -26.76
CA LEU A 97 -1.72 11.36 -27.87
C LEU A 97 -0.48 12.22 -28.16
N ASN A 98 -0.66 13.53 -28.25
CA ASN A 98 0.37 14.48 -28.68
C ASN A 98 1.26 14.97 -27.53
N ARG A 99 0.85 14.73 -26.27
CA ARG A 99 1.51 15.21 -25.05
C ARG A 99 1.75 16.72 -25.06
N LYS A 100 0.80 17.46 -25.62
CA LYS A 100 0.84 18.92 -25.75
C LYS A 100 -0.46 19.54 -25.26
N PRO A 101 -0.39 20.72 -24.60
CA PRO A 101 -1.58 21.41 -24.16
C PRO A 101 -2.39 21.93 -25.35
N GLU A 102 -3.71 22.01 -25.19
CA GLU A 102 -4.63 22.54 -26.20
C GLU A 102 -5.64 23.49 -25.57
N VAL A 103 -5.91 24.60 -26.27
CA VAL A 103 -6.92 25.60 -25.93
C VAL A 103 -7.99 25.60 -27.01
N VAL A 104 -9.24 25.46 -26.60
CA VAL A 104 -10.43 25.56 -27.46
C VAL A 104 -11.38 26.59 -26.85
N ASN A 105 -11.39 27.80 -27.41
CA ASN A 105 -12.22 28.90 -26.89
C ASN A 105 -13.68 28.86 -27.37
N ASP A 106 -13.99 28.10 -28.43
CA ASP A 106 -15.38 27.76 -28.81
C ASP A 106 -15.46 26.29 -29.27
N THR A 107 -16.01 25.44 -28.41
CA THR A 107 -16.16 24.00 -28.65
C THR A 107 -17.13 23.66 -29.79
N ARG A 108 -18.10 24.53 -30.10
CA ARG A 108 -19.06 24.31 -31.20
C ARG A 108 -18.38 24.39 -32.56
N SER A 109 -17.23 25.06 -32.62
CA SER A 109 -16.42 25.23 -33.83
C SER A 109 -15.33 24.16 -33.99
N ASP A 110 -15.07 23.34 -32.96
CA ASP A 110 -14.04 22.29 -33.01
C ASP A 110 -14.68 20.92 -33.33
N PRO A 111 -14.40 20.33 -34.51
CA PRO A 111 -14.99 19.05 -34.92
C PRO A 111 -14.54 17.87 -34.05
N ARG A 112 -13.51 18.04 -33.22
CA ARG A 112 -13.03 17.00 -32.30
C ARG A 112 -13.82 16.97 -31.01
N PHE A 113 -14.63 17.99 -30.72
CA PHE A 113 -15.34 18.08 -29.44
C PHE A 113 -16.25 16.85 -29.21
N ALA A 114 -15.99 16.12 -28.13
CA ALA A 114 -16.68 14.88 -27.80
C ALA A 114 -17.90 15.15 -26.92
N GLY A 115 -18.99 15.65 -27.50
CA GLY A 115 -20.22 16.02 -26.79
C GLY A 115 -20.98 14.86 -26.10
N GLN A 116 -20.46 13.63 -26.11
CA GLN A 116 -21.06 12.49 -25.40
C GLN A 116 -21.05 12.67 -23.87
N PHE A 117 -20.03 13.34 -23.33
CA PHE A 117 -19.90 13.57 -21.88
C PHE A 117 -20.84 14.69 -21.40
N ASP A 118 -20.99 15.76 -22.20
CA ASP A 118 -22.00 16.79 -22.01
C ASP A 118 -23.42 16.20 -21.98
N LYS A 119 -23.74 15.33 -22.94
CA LYS A 119 -25.05 14.63 -22.98
C LYS A 119 -25.30 13.78 -21.74
N ALA A 120 -24.28 13.08 -21.24
CA ALA A 120 -24.40 12.21 -20.07
C ALA A 120 -24.49 13.00 -18.75
N SER A 121 -23.88 14.19 -18.69
CA SER A 121 -23.82 15.01 -17.48
C SER A 121 -24.86 16.13 -17.41
N GLY A 122 -25.44 16.52 -18.55
CA GLY A 122 -26.25 17.73 -18.68
C GLY A 122 -25.44 19.03 -18.68
N PHE A 123 -24.10 18.95 -18.61
CA PHE A 123 -23.20 20.10 -18.69
C PHE A 123 -23.06 20.58 -20.14
N VAL A 124 -22.90 21.89 -20.36
CA VAL A 124 -22.68 22.47 -21.69
C VAL A 124 -21.30 23.12 -21.73
N THR A 125 -20.36 22.45 -22.37
CA THR A 125 -19.00 22.93 -22.56
C THR A 125 -18.96 23.90 -23.74
N ARG A 126 -18.53 25.14 -23.49
CA ARG A 126 -18.39 26.28 -24.41
C ARG A 126 -16.93 26.57 -24.73
N SER A 127 -16.06 26.48 -23.73
CA SER A 127 -14.61 26.62 -23.88
C SER A 127 -13.88 25.61 -23.00
N LEU A 128 -12.66 25.22 -23.39
CA LEU A 128 -11.88 24.19 -22.74
C LEU A 128 -10.37 24.47 -22.87
N LEU A 129 -9.65 24.26 -21.78
CA LEU A 129 -8.18 24.15 -21.77
C LEU A 129 -7.83 22.77 -21.21
N ALA A 130 -7.05 22.00 -21.97
CA ALA A 130 -6.58 20.68 -21.59
C ALA A 130 -5.05 20.63 -21.58
N VAL A 131 -4.46 20.03 -20.55
CA VAL A 131 -3.01 19.83 -20.45
C VAL A 131 -2.68 18.36 -20.11
N PRO A 132 -1.58 17.82 -20.63
CA PRO A 132 -1.15 16.47 -20.30
C PRO A 132 -0.58 16.44 -18.87
N MET A 133 -0.90 15.40 -18.11
CA MET A 133 -0.25 15.10 -16.85
C MET A 133 0.88 14.12 -17.13
N LEU A 134 2.13 14.57 -17.00
CA LEU A 134 3.31 13.76 -17.29
C LEU A 134 4.11 13.48 -16.02
N PHE A 135 4.64 12.27 -15.89
CA PHE A 135 5.63 11.92 -14.87
C PHE A 135 6.83 11.23 -15.53
N ARG A 136 8.02 11.83 -15.43
CA ARG A 136 9.24 11.35 -16.11
C ARG A 136 9.05 11.05 -17.60
N GLY A 137 8.22 11.86 -18.28
CA GLY A 137 7.90 11.71 -19.70
C GLY A 137 6.75 10.74 -20.01
N GLU A 138 6.29 9.94 -19.05
CA GLU A 138 5.14 9.03 -19.22
C GLU A 138 3.82 9.76 -18.97
N LEU A 139 2.82 9.46 -19.79
CA LEU A 139 1.48 10.03 -19.66
C LEU A 139 0.73 9.41 -18.47
N VAL A 140 0.38 10.20 -17.48
CA VAL A 140 -0.45 9.76 -16.35
C VAL A 140 -1.93 9.99 -16.65
N GLY A 141 -2.25 11.06 -17.37
CA GLY A 141 -3.61 11.44 -17.72
C GLY A 141 -3.69 12.83 -18.31
N VAL A 142 -4.88 13.45 -18.24
CA VAL A 142 -5.16 14.79 -18.78
C VAL A 142 -5.98 15.58 -17.76
N ALA A 143 -5.58 16.82 -17.50
CA ALA A 143 -6.36 17.74 -16.68
C ALA A 143 -7.05 18.78 -17.57
N GLU A 144 -8.31 19.07 -17.28
CA GLU A 144 -9.10 20.05 -18.03
C GLU A 144 -9.73 21.08 -17.10
N VAL A 145 -9.88 22.30 -17.63
CA VAL A 145 -10.80 23.30 -17.11
C VAL A 145 -11.77 23.71 -18.20
N LEU A 146 -13.01 23.97 -17.82
CA LEU A 146 -14.15 24.14 -18.71
C LEU A 146 -14.83 25.48 -18.43
N ASN A 147 -15.27 26.14 -19.50
CA ASN A 147 -16.05 27.37 -19.48
C ASN A 147 -15.41 28.49 -18.66
N LYS A 148 -14.34 29.08 -19.20
CA LYS A 148 -13.78 30.31 -18.62
C LYS A 148 -14.88 31.38 -18.53
N ARG A 149 -15.05 31.98 -17.34
CA ARG A 149 -16.14 32.94 -17.10
C ARG A 149 -15.90 34.27 -17.81
N ASN A 150 -14.63 34.69 -17.86
CA ASN A 150 -14.24 35.96 -18.47
C ASN A 150 -13.21 35.74 -19.59
N GLY A 151 -13.66 35.91 -20.84
CA GLY A 151 -12.81 35.78 -22.03
C GLY A 151 -12.47 34.35 -22.40
N GLY A 152 -11.32 34.16 -23.06
CA GLY A 152 -10.79 32.85 -23.46
C GLY A 152 -9.55 32.46 -22.66
N TYR A 153 -9.16 31.19 -22.73
CA TYR A 153 -7.90 30.73 -22.16
C TYR A 153 -6.71 31.28 -22.96
N SER A 154 -5.67 31.65 -22.22
CA SER A 154 -4.43 32.27 -22.68
C SER A 154 -3.23 31.35 -22.48
N ALA A 155 -2.04 31.77 -22.92
CA ALA A 155 -0.81 31.04 -22.66
C ALA A 155 -0.45 30.98 -21.16
N ASP A 156 -0.79 32.03 -20.40
CA ASP A 156 -0.56 32.04 -18.95
C ASP A 156 -1.45 31.00 -18.24
N ASP A 157 -2.69 30.83 -18.70
CA ASP A 157 -3.60 29.79 -18.19
C ASP A 157 -3.02 28.38 -18.43
N ILE A 158 -2.38 28.14 -19.59
CA ILE A 158 -1.67 26.88 -19.86
C ILE A 158 -0.60 26.64 -18.81
N GLY A 159 0.21 27.65 -18.48
CA GLY A 159 1.27 27.54 -17.48
C GLY A 159 0.75 27.19 -16.09
N LEU A 160 -0.36 27.82 -15.68
CA LEU A 160 -1.00 27.55 -14.39
C LEU A 160 -1.61 26.16 -14.31
N LEU A 161 -2.40 25.76 -15.31
CA LEU A 161 -2.99 24.42 -15.30
C LEU A 161 -1.91 23.34 -15.40
N SER A 162 -0.85 23.56 -16.19
CA SER A 162 0.28 22.62 -16.30
C SER A 162 0.99 22.44 -14.95
N SER A 163 1.09 23.51 -14.15
CA SER A 163 1.68 23.44 -12.81
C SER A 163 0.84 22.59 -11.85
N LEU A 164 -0.48 22.78 -11.86
CA LEU A 164 -1.42 21.95 -11.07
C LEU A 164 -1.46 20.50 -11.56
N ALA A 165 -1.43 20.29 -12.88
CA ALA A 165 -1.37 18.99 -13.53
C ALA A 165 -0.10 18.20 -13.17
N ASN A 166 1.04 18.88 -12.99
CA ASN A 166 2.27 18.26 -12.52
C ASN A 166 2.17 17.81 -11.06
N LEU A 167 1.49 18.58 -10.19
CA LEU A 167 1.25 18.13 -8.81
C LEU A 167 0.34 16.89 -8.79
N ALA A 168 -0.71 16.89 -9.62
CA ALA A 168 -1.58 15.72 -9.78
C ALA A 168 -0.80 14.51 -10.30
N SER A 169 0.06 14.68 -11.32
CA SER A 169 0.83 13.57 -11.89
C SER A 169 1.75 12.92 -10.85
N VAL A 170 2.46 13.71 -10.05
CA VAL A 170 3.31 13.22 -8.96
C VAL A 170 2.48 12.46 -7.92
N ALA A 171 1.35 13.01 -7.49
CA ALA A 171 0.47 12.38 -6.52
C ALA A 171 -0.03 11.00 -6.98
N ILE A 172 -0.55 10.95 -8.21
CA ILE A 172 -1.09 9.72 -8.80
C ILE A 172 0.02 8.67 -8.93
N THR A 173 1.19 9.07 -9.44
CA THR A 173 2.31 8.14 -9.59
C THR A 173 2.84 7.65 -8.26
N ASN A 174 2.95 8.50 -7.24
CA ASN A 174 3.38 8.10 -5.90
C ASN A 174 2.41 7.07 -5.30
N THR A 175 1.09 7.31 -5.38
CA THR A 175 0.08 6.35 -4.90
C THR A 175 0.19 5.02 -5.64
N LYS A 176 0.38 5.02 -6.96
CA LYS A 176 0.57 3.79 -7.74
C LYS A 176 1.83 3.04 -7.31
N ILE A 177 2.97 3.73 -7.17
CA ILE A 177 4.23 3.12 -6.71
C ILE A 177 4.07 2.48 -5.34
N VAL A 178 3.44 3.18 -4.38
CA VAL A 178 3.19 2.66 -3.03
C VAL A 178 2.28 1.43 -3.08
N GLN A 179 1.24 1.44 -3.91
CA GLN A 179 0.34 0.30 -4.06
C GLN A 179 1.04 -0.90 -4.71
N ASP A 180 1.82 -0.67 -5.75
CA ASP A 180 2.60 -1.70 -6.44
C ASP A 180 3.65 -2.32 -5.50
N GLN A 181 4.31 -1.51 -4.67
CA GLN A 181 5.22 -1.99 -3.62
C GLN A 181 4.51 -2.86 -2.59
N LYS A 182 3.32 -2.45 -2.11
CA LYS A 182 2.51 -3.26 -1.19
C LYS A 182 2.10 -4.60 -1.82
N ASN A 183 1.61 -4.57 -3.06
CA ASN A 183 1.21 -5.77 -3.79
C ASN A 183 2.39 -6.72 -4.00
N PHE A 184 3.53 -6.20 -4.47
CA PHE A 184 4.75 -6.97 -4.64
C PHE A 184 5.20 -7.62 -3.33
N PHE A 185 5.18 -6.84 -2.23
CA PHE A 185 5.56 -7.35 -0.92
C PHE A 185 4.64 -8.47 -0.44
N SER A 186 3.32 -8.31 -0.54
CA SER A 186 2.37 -9.38 -0.18
C SER A 186 2.63 -10.66 -0.98
N HIS A 187 2.87 -10.56 -2.29
CA HIS A 187 3.16 -11.73 -3.11
C HIS A 187 4.50 -12.40 -2.79
N VAL A 188 5.53 -11.62 -2.41
CA VAL A 188 6.79 -12.20 -1.95
C VAL A 188 6.58 -12.94 -0.62
N LEU A 189 5.80 -12.39 0.32
CA LEU A 189 5.46 -13.09 1.55
C LEU A 189 4.70 -14.39 1.26
N GLU A 190 3.70 -14.36 0.38
CA GLU A 190 2.94 -15.56 -0.04
C GLU A 190 3.86 -16.64 -0.65
N LEU A 191 4.82 -16.24 -1.49
CA LEU A 191 5.81 -17.16 -2.07
C LEU A 191 6.71 -17.77 -0.99
N LEU A 192 7.17 -16.96 -0.03
CA LEU A 192 7.97 -17.44 1.09
C LEU A 192 7.18 -18.42 1.95
N THR A 193 5.93 -18.13 2.29
CA THR A 193 5.08 -19.04 3.06
C THR A 193 4.82 -20.35 2.31
N ALA A 194 4.55 -20.28 0.99
CA ALA A 194 4.36 -21.47 0.17
C ALA A 194 5.64 -22.32 0.10
N SER A 195 6.83 -21.70 0.17
CA SER A 195 8.10 -22.43 0.21
C SER A 195 8.30 -23.20 1.52
N ILE A 196 7.83 -22.67 2.66
CA ILE A 196 7.83 -23.36 3.95
C ILE A 196 6.94 -24.60 3.87
N GLU A 197 5.72 -24.43 3.38
CA GLU A 197 4.75 -25.51 3.22
C GLU A 197 5.26 -26.59 2.26
N THR A 198 5.95 -26.19 1.19
CA THR A 198 6.60 -27.13 0.27
C THR A 198 7.73 -27.91 0.95
N ALA A 199 8.51 -27.27 1.82
CA ALA A 199 9.57 -27.93 2.59
C ALA A 199 9.01 -28.88 3.66
N LYS A 200 7.85 -28.53 4.25
CA LYS A 200 7.20 -29.27 5.34
C LYS A 200 5.67 -29.33 5.11
N PRO A 201 5.16 -30.24 4.25
CA PRO A 201 3.74 -30.27 3.83
C PRO A 201 2.70 -30.33 4.96
N ARG A 202 3.08 -30.85 6.13
CA ARG A 202 2.20 -30.85 7.32
C ARG A 202 1.87 -29.46 7.86
N MET A 203 2.56 -28.42 7.41
CA MET A 203 2.37 -27.02 7.82
C MET A 203 1.44 -26.24 6.89
N GLU A 204 0.67 -26.89 6.02
CA GLU A 204 -0.25 -26.19 5.12
C GLU A 204 -1.18 -25.21 5.86
N GLY A 205 -1.14 -23.94 5.45
CA GLY A 205 -1.85 -22.81 6.03
C GLY A 205 -1.39 -22.40 7.44
N HIS A 206 -0.34 -23.03 8.01
CA HIS A 206 0.16 -22.68 9.33
C HIS A 206 0.69 -21.24 9.39
N PRO A 207 1.57 -20.77 8.48
CA PRO A 207 2.15 -19.42 8.58
C PRO A 207 1.10 -18.28 8.72
N PRO A 208 0.05 -18.20 7.88
CA PRO A 208 -0.95 -17.16 8.04
C PRO A 208 -1.83 -17.33 9.31
N ARG A 209 -2.08 -18.56 9.77
CA ARG A 209 -2.83 -18.81 11.02
C ARG A 209 -2.02 -18.42 12.25
N ALA A 210 -0.73 -18.78 12.29
CA ALA A 210 0.19 -18.43 13.36
C ALA A 210 0.30 -16.90 13.48
N ALA A 211 0.49 -16.18 12.37
CA ALA A 211 0.51 -14.72 12.35
C ALA A 211 -0.80 -14.10 12.83
N ARG A 212 -1.96 -14.63 12.40
CA ARG A 212 -3.28 -14.16 12.84
C ARG A 212 -3.45 -14.28 14.35
N LEU A 213 -3.11 -15.43 14.91
CA LEU A 213 -3.25 -15.68 16.35
C LEU A 213 -2.23 -14.88 17.16
N ALA A 214 -0.98 -14.80 16.72
CA ALA A 214 0.05 -13.98 17.34
C ALA A 214 -0.36 -12.50 17.40
N CYS A 215 -0.92 -11.97 16.32
CA CYS A 215 -1.44 -10.60 16.26
C CYS A 215 -2.65 -10.39 17.18
N ALA A 216 -3.54 -11.37 17.28
CA ALA A 216 -4.69 -11.29 18.19
C ALA A 216 -4.24 -11.18 19.66
N ILE A 217 -3.30 -12.04 20.06
CA ILE A 217 -2.69 -12.02 21.39
C ILE A 217 -1.93 -10.71 21.59
N GLY A 218 -1.10 -10.30 20.62
CA GLY A 218 -0.35 -9.05 20.68
C GLY A 218 -1.25 -7.82 20.86
N ARG A 219 -2.39 -7.77 20.17
CA ARG A 219 -3.37 -6.68 20.35
C ARG A 219 -3.96 -6.67 21.76
N ALA A 220 -4.30 -7.84 22.31
CA ALA A 220 -4.82 -7.95 23.66
C ALA A 220 -3.76 -7.65 24.74
N LEU A 221 -2.47 -7.73 24.38
CA LEU A 221 -1.32 -7.29 25.18
C LEU A 221 -0.92 -5.82 24.91
N GLU A 222 -1.73 -5.06 24.16
CA GLU A 222 -1.47 -3.66 23.83
C GLU A 222 -0.12 -3.43 23.10
N VAL A 223 0.30 -4.39 22.28
CA VAL A 223 1.45 -4.22 21.37
C VAL A 223 1.01 -3.33 20.20
N GLU A 224 1.68 -2.19 20.01
CA GLU A 224 1.30 -1.18 19.01
C GLU A 224 2.35 -1.00 17.90
N ASP A 225 1.93 -0.33 16.83
CA ASP A 225 2.76 0.21 15.75
C ASP A 225 3.83 -0.75 15.19
N TYR A 226 5.11 -0.42 15.43
CA TYR A 226 6.26 -1.09 14.85
C TYR A 226 6.37 -2.53 15.38
N ASP A 227 6.22 -2.72 16.69
CA ASP A 227 6.37 -4.02 17.34
C ASP A 227 5.22 -4.96 16.95
N TYR A 228 4.01 -4.42 16.77
CA TYR A 228 2.88 -5.20 16.26
C TYR A 228 3.14 -5.71 14.83
N ARG A 229 3.72 -4.86 13.98
CA ARG A 229 4.11 -5.25 12.62
C ARG A 229 5.25 -6.28 12.62
N MET A 230 6.23 -6.16 13.52
CA MET A 230 7.30 -7.14 13.65
C MET A 230 6.77 -8.49 14.16
N LEU A 231 5.81 -8.47 15.08
CA LEU A 231 5.13 -9.68 15.54
C LEU A 231 4.38 -10.39 14.41
N TYR A 232 3.71 -9.64 13.53
CA TYR A 232 3.10 -10.20 12.32
C TYR A 232 4.15 -10.91 11.45
N TYR A 233 5.26 -10.23 11.11
CA TYR A 233 6.31 -10.85 10.29
C TYR A 233 6.96 -12.06 10.95
N ALA A 234 7.19 -12.00 12.27
CA ALA A 234 7.70 -13.14 13.02
C ALA A 234 6.72 -14.32 12.96
N GLY A 235 5.43 -14.08 13.14
CA GLY A 235 4.40 -15.12 13.01
C GLY A 235 4.37 -15.78 11.63
N VAL A 236 4.55 -15.00 10.56
CA VAL A 236 4.58 -15.52 9.19
C VAL A 236 5.87 -16.29 8.87
N LEU A 237 7.02 -15.84 9.39
CA LEU A 237 8.34 -16.27 8.89
C LEU A 237 9.19 -17.04 9.91
N HIS A 238 8.72 -17.28 11.13
CA HIS A 238 9.53 -17.93 12.18
C HIS A 238 10.09 -19.29 11.75
N ASP A 239 9.38 -19.99 10.86
CA ASP A 239 9.72 -21.32 10.36
C ASP A 239 10.37 -21.35 8.96
N ILE A 240 10.76 -20.18 8.40
CA ILE A 240 11.38 -20.13 7.06
C ILE A 240 12.65 -21.00 6.94
N GLY A 241 13.32 -21.25 8.05
CA GLY A 241 14.51 -22.09 8.17
C GLY A 241 14.31 -23.55 7.73
N TYR A 242 13.09 -24.08 7.67
CA TYR A 242 12.88 -25.43 7.10
C TYR A 242 13.27 -25.53 5.63
N VAL A 243 13.17 -24.44 4.87
CA VAL A 243 13.62 -24.38 3.48
C VAL A 243 15.12 -24.67 3.39
N ALA A 244 15.89 -24.30 4.41
CA ALA A 244 17.33 -24.50 4.47
C ALA A 244 17.76 -25.92 4.85
N PHE A 245 16.86 -26.80 5.32
CA PHE A 245 17.23 -28.16 5.77
C PHE A 245 17.85 -29.01 4.66
N ARG A 246 17.59 -28.66 3.40
CA ARG A 246 18.14 -29.35 2.21
C ARG A 246 19.24 -28.54 1.51
N ASN A 247 19.73 -27.47 2.13
CA ASN A 247 20.75 -26.60 1.55
C ASN A 247 22.13 -26.86 2.20
N PRO A 248 22.98 -27.73 1.64
CA PRO A 248 24.26 -28.11 2.25
C PRO A 248 25.23 -26.92 2.41
N ARG A 249 25.13 -25.89 1.57
CA ARG A 249 25.93 -24.67 1.72
C ARG A 249 25.57 -23.94 3.01
N LEU A 250 24.28 -23.70 3.23
CA LEU A 250 23.79 -22.94 4.38
C LEU A 250 23.99 -23.71 5.69
N LEU A 251 23.80 -25.03 5.64
CA LEU A 251 24.13 -25.92 6.77
C LEU A 251 25.63 -25.87 7.10
N GLY A 252 26.50 -25.88 6.08
CA GLY A 252 27.95 -25.77 6.25
C GLY A 252 28.40 -24.44 6.88
N GLU A 253 27.77 -23.32 6.52
CA GLU A 253 28.05 -21.99 7.12
C GLU A 253 27.77 -21.95 8.63
N LEU A 254 26.84 -22.77 9.12
CA LEU A 254 26.50 -22.90 10.55
C LEU A 254 27.16 -24.11 11.23
N GLY A 255 28.01 -24.86 10.52
CA GLY A 255 28.64 -26.07 11.06
C GLY A 255 27.65 -27.21 11.35
N ILE A 256 26.49 -27.22 10.69
CA ILE A 256 25.43 -28.21 10.90
C ILE A 256 25.66 -29.40 9.95
N GLY A 257 25.96 -30.57 10.51
CA GLY A 257 26.13 -31.80 9.72
C GLY A 257 24.81 -32.40 9.24
N SER A 258 23.78 -32.38 10.10
CA SER A 258 22.42 -32.85 9.81
C SER A 258 21.42 -31.95 10.53
N ALA A 259 20.51 -31.34 9.78
CA ALA A 259 19.50 -30.46 10.36
C ALA A 259 18.53 -31.24 11.27
N THR A 260 18.18 -30.64 12.40
CA THR A 260 17.16 -31.12 13.34
C THR A 260 16.21 -29.98 13.68
N GLU A 261 15.11 -30.27 14.38
CA GLU A 261 14.13 -29.23 14.75
C GLU A 261 14.79 -28.06 15.49
N GLU A 262 15.77 -28.30 16.37
CA GLU A 262 16.44 -27.22 17.11
C GLU A 262 17.22 -26.22 16.25
N HIS A 263 17.51 -26.58 14.99
CA HIS A 263 18.29 -25.74 14.09
C HIS A 263 17.44 -24.74 13.28
N HIS A 264 16.13 -24.98 13.10
CA HIS A 264 15.34 -24.11 12.22
C HIS A 264 15.26 -22.65 12.71
N PRO A 265 15.25 -22.28 14.01
CA PRO A 265 15.22 -20.87 14.39
C PRO A 265 16.48 -20.14 13.93
N MET A 266 17.65 -20.78 14.07
CA MET A 266 18.93 -20.20 13.63
C MET A 266 19.04 -20.12 12.11
N LEU A 267 18.51 -21.12 11.40
CA LEU A 267 18.42 -21.10 9.94
C LEU A 267 17.43 -20.03 9.45
N SER A 268 16.30 -19.84 10.15
CA SER A 268 15.34 -18.77 9.88
C SER A 268 16.00 -17.40 10.02
N VAL A 269 16.71 -17.16 11.14
CA VAL A 269 17.51 -15.93 11.32
C VAL A 269 18.46 -15.74 10.15
N LYS A 270 19.22 -16.77 9.77
CA LYS A 270 20.19 -16.69 8.68
C LYS A 270 19.54 -16.34 7.33
N MET A 271 18.34 -16.84 7.06
CA MET A 271 17.59 -16.53 5.85
C MET A 271 16.99 -15.12 5.83
N LEU A 272 16.72 -14.55 7.01
CA LEU A 272 16.15 -13.21 7.16
C LEU A 272 17.20 -12.11 7.30
N GLU A 273 18.46 -12.47 7.57
CA GLU A 273 19.60 -11.54 7.66
C GLU A 273 19.71 -10.64 6.41
N GLY A 274 19.89 -9.33 6.63
CA GLY A 274 20.03 -8.33 5.58
C GLY A 274 18.71 -7.80 5.00
N ILE A 275 17.56 -8.32 5.45
CA ILE A 275 16.25 -7.80 5.07
C ILE A 275 15.78 -6.76 6.11
N ASN A 276 16.14 -5.48 5.90
CA ASN A 276 15.86 -4.38 6.83
C ASN A 276 14.40 -4.29 7.31
N MET A 277 13.45 -4.69 6.47
CA MET A 277 12.01 -4.60 6.78
C MET A 277 11.56 -5.59 7.86
N VAL A 278 12.26 -6.72 8.05
CA VAL A 278 11.91 -7.75 9.05
C VAL A 278 12.97 -7.85 10.14
N GLU A 279 13.92 -6.92 10.20
CA GLU A 279 15.03 -6.94 11.15
C GLU A 279 14.54 -6.99 12.62
N GLY A 280 13.50 -6.22 12.95
CA GLY A 280 12.90 -6.24 14.29
C GLY A 280 12.18 -7.55 14.64
N ALA A 281 11.84 -8.38 13.66
CA ALA A 281 11.25 -9.71 13.89
C ALA A 281 12.31 -10.76 14.27
N ILE A 282 13.59 -10.53 13.93
CA ILE A 282 14.67 -11.52 14.10
C ILE A 282 14.78 -12.04 15.55
N PRO A 283 14.75 -11.21 16.61
CA PRO A 283 14.81 -11.72 17.98
C PRO A 283 13.63 -12.64 18.34
N MET A 284 12.43 -12.33 17.82
CA MET A 284 11.23 -13.14 18.03
C MET A 284 11.37 -14.49 17.32
N VAL A 285 11.80 -14.46 16.05
CA VAL A 285 12.06 -15.65 15.23
C VAL A 285 13.18 -16.50 15.82
N ARG A 286 14.23 -15.92 16.40
CA ARG A 286 15.33 -16.70 16.98
C ARG A 286 14.91 -17.49 18.20
N HIS A 287 14.03 -16.92 19.03
CA HIS A 287 13.75 -17.39 20.38
C HIS A 287 12.33 -17.93 20.58
N HIS A 288 11.56 -18.17 19.51
CA HIS A 288 10.18 -18.65 19.63
C HIS A 288 10.04 -20.06 20.23
N HIS A 289 11.13 -20.83 20.34
CA HIS A 289 11.19 -22.10 21.05
C HIS A 289 11.79 -22.02 22.47
N GLU A 290 12.05 -20.82 22.99
CA GLU A 290 12.41 -20.66 24.40
C GLU A 290 11.18 -20.96 25.27
N ASN A 291 11.40 -21.70 26.35
CA ASN A 291 10.38 -21.91 27.37
C ASN A 291 10.62 -20.90 28.48
N TYR A 292 9.54 -20.41 29.10
CA TYR A 292 9.61 -19.38 30.13
C TYR A 292 10.52 -19.74 31.33
N ASP A 293 10.66 -21.03 31.64
CA ASP A 293 11.53 -21.55 32.70
C ASP A 293 13.03 -21.67 32.33
N GLY A 294 13.39 -21.46 31.07
CA GLY A 294 14.75 -21.58 30.54
C GLY A 294 15.12 -22.95 29.95
N SER A 295 14.17 -23.89 29.89
CA SER A 295 14.42 -25.23 29.34
C SER A 295 14.44 -25.29 27.80
N GLY A 296 13.90 -24.26 27.13
CA GLY A 296 13.78 -24.17 25.66
C GLY A 296 15.09 -23.91 24.93
N PHE A 297 15.04 -23.50 23.67
CA PHE A 297 16.24 -23.31 22.83
C PHE A 297 16.04 -22.11 21.87
N PRO A 298 17.10 -21.58 21.23
CA PRO A 298 18.51 -21.97 21.29
C PRO A 298 19.36 -21.24 22.35
N GLY A 299 18.87 -20.13 22.89
CA GLY A 299 19.59 -19.27 23.84
C GLY A 299 19.44 -19.65 25.30
N LYS A 300 18.51 -20.55 25.65
CA LYS A 300 18.19 -20.97 27.03
C LYS A 300 17.82 -19.75 27.90
N LEU A 301 17.12 -18.80 27.29
CA LEU A 301 16.67 -17.57 27.94
C LEU A 301 15.54 -17.89 28.91
N LYS A 302 15.43 -17.13 30.01
CA LYS A 302 14.44 -17.37 31.07
C LYS A 302 13.63 -16.12 31.37
N GLY A 303 12.33 -16.30 31.59
CA GLY A 303 11.42 -15.24 31.97
C GLY A 303 11.36 -14.12 30.93
N GLU A 304 11.38 -12.88 31.40
CA GLU A 304 11.31 -11.68 30.56
C GLU A 304 12.58 -11.40 29.75
N ALA A 305 13.67 -12.17 29.93
CA ALA A 305 14.81 -12.12 29.03
C ALA A 305 14.43 -12.61 27.61
N ILE A 306 13.34 -13.39 27.49
CA ILE A 306 12.77 -13.80 26.21
C ILE A 306 11.97 -12.63 25.63
N PRO A 307 12.22 -12.21 24.37
CA PRO A 307 11.45 -11.16 23.72
C PRO A 307 9.94 -11.42 23.81
N LEU A 308 9.13 -10.39 24.06
CA LEU A 308 7.68 -10.55 24.22
C LEU A 308 7.04 -11.29 23.03
N GLY A 309 7.43 -10.93 21.80
CA GLY A 309 6.93 -11.62 20.61
C GLY A 309 7.34 -13.09 20.53
N ALA A 310 8.52 -13.48 21.03
CA ALA A 310 8.91 -14.90 21.14
C ALA A 310 8.06 -15.65 22.18
N ARG A 311 7.74 -15.02 23.31
CA ARG A 311 6.81 -15.58 24.32
C ARG A 311 5.41 -15.79 23.75
N VAL A 312 4.93 -14.86 22.93
CA VAL A 312 3.66 -14.99 22.18
C VAL A 312 3.73 -16.15 21.19
N LEU A 313 4.76 -16.19 20.34
CA LEU A 313 4.92 -17.26 19.36
C LEU A 313 5.05 -18.64 20.00
N ARG A 314 5.68 -18.75 21.17
CA ARG A 314 5.80 -20.02 21.88
C ARG A 314 4.45 -20.65 22.20
N VAL A 315 3.47 -19.82 22.61
CA VAL A 315 2.08 -20.23 22.84
C VAL A 315 1.41 -20.60 21.53
N VAL A 316 1.55 -19.77 20.50
CA VAL A 316 0.97 -20.00 19.16
C VAL A 316 1.44 -21.34 18.57
N GLU A 317 2.73 -21.66 18.68
CA GLU A 317 3.29 -22.93 18.20
C GLU A 317 2.67 -24.13 18.87
N ALA A 318 2.55 -24.11 20.21
CA ALA A 318 1.94 -25.23 20.94
C ALA A 318 0.48 -25.45 20.53
N LEU A 319 -0.25 -24.37 20.20
CA LEU A 319 -1.62 -24.46 19.71
C LEU A 319 -1.70 -25.02 18.28
N GLU A 320 -0.85 -24.53 17.38
CA GLU A 320 -0.82 -25.07 16.01
C GLU A 320 -0.32 -26.52 15.98
N GLU A 321 0.54 -26.95 16.89
CA GLU A 321 0.91 -28.36 17.08
C GLU A 321 -0.31 -29.24 17.38
N LEU A 322 -1.21 -28.82 18.28
CA LEU A 322 -2.46 -29.55 18.56
C LEU A 322 -3.32 -29.69 17.29
N ARG A 323 -3.40 -28.64 16.47
CA ARG A 323 -4.12 -28.68 15.20
C ARG A 323 -3.46 -29.65 14.20
N MET A 324 -2.13 -29.62 14.10
CA MET A 324 -1.36 -30.53 13.24
C MET A 324 -1.46 -32.00 13.68
N MET A 325 -1.74 -32.27 14.96
CA MET A 325 -2.08 -33.62 15.46
C MET A 325 -3.49 -34.09 15.05
N GLY A 326 -4.27 -33.26 14.36
CA GLY A 326 -5.58 -33.60 13.81
C GLY A 326 -6.76 -33.30 14.74
N LEU A 327 -6.55 -32.64 15.88
CA LEU A 327 -7.64 -32.19 16.75
C LEU A 327 -8.46 -31.10 16.02
N LYS A 328 -9.78 -31.13 16.20
CA LYS A 328 -10.72 -30.19 15.56
C LYS A 328 -11.87 -29.81 16.51
N GLY A 329 -12.56 -28.73 16.18
CA GLY A 329 -13.80 -28.32 16.86
C GLY A 329 -13.61 -28.14 18.37
N GLU A 330 -14.64 -28.45 19.15
CA GLU A 330 -14.63 -28.23 20.61
C GLU A 330 -13.48 -28.95 21.33
N ASP A 331 -13.06 -30.12 20.87
CA ASP A 331 -11.96 -30.86 21.50
C ASP A 331 -10.62 -30.16 21.32
N LEU A 332 -10.40 -29.52 20.17
CA LEU A 332 -9.23 -28.70 19.89
C LEU A 332 -9.20 -27.48 20.84
N PHE A 333 -10.32 -26.77 21.00
CA PHE A 333 -10.42 -25.63 21.94
C PHE A 333 -10.24 -26.05 23.40
N ARG A 334 -10.91 -27.13 23.82
CA ARG A 334 -10.78 -27.63 25.20
C ARG A 334 -9.35 -28.02 25.51
N ARG A 335 -8.66 -28.69 24.58
CA ARG A 335 -7.26 -29.09 24.76
C ARG A 335 -6.33 -27.89 24.74
N ALA A 336 -6.54 -26.92 23.85
CA ALA A 336 -5.78 -25.67 23.80
C ALA A 336 -5.81 -24.92 25.13
N ILE A 337 -7.00 -24.66 25.67
CA ILE A 337 -7.15 -23.95 26.96
C ILE A 337 -6.49 -24.75 28.09
N SER A 338 -6.63 -26.07 28.09
CA SER A 338 -5.97 -26.93 29.06
C SER A 338 -4.44 -26.83 28.98
N GLU A 339 -3.88 -26.91 27.77
CA GLU A 339 -2.43 -26.87 27.51
C GLU A 339 -1.84 -25.54 27.97
N ILE A 340 -2.44 -24.42 27.54
CA ILE A 340 -2.03 -23.06 27.92
C ILE A 340 -1.99 -22.91 29.44
N LYS A 341 -3.08 -23.29 30.13
CA LYS A 341 -3.19 -23.16 31.60
C LYS A 341 -2.19 -24.04 32.33
N SER A 342 -1.93 -25.26 31.85
CA SER A 342 -0.95 -26.16 32.48
C SER A 342 0.52 -25.75 32.24
N GLY A 343 0.80 -25.11 31.10
CA GLY A 343 2.15 -24.65 30.74
C GLY A 343 2.52 -23.28 31.30
N ALA A 344 1.58 -22.55 31.91
CA ALA A 344 1.82 -21.22 32.47
C ALA A 344 2.89 -21.24 33.58
N GLY A 345 3.91 -20.40 33.45
CA GLY A 345 5.04 -20.30 34.38
C GLY A 345 6.16 -21.31 34.15
N SER A 346 5.96 -22.30 33.27
CA SER A 346 7.00 -23.25 32.83
C SER A 346 7.30 -23.07 31.35
N GLN A 347 6.47 -23.62 30.48
CA GLN A 347 6.59 -23.52 29.03
C GLN A 347 6.23 -22.10 28.54
N PHE A 348 5.17 -21.52 29.09
CA PHE A 348 4.60 -20.25 28.66
C PHE A 348 4.77 -19.18 29.72
N ASP A 349 4.91 -17.94 29.28
CA ASP A 349 4.77 -16.78 30.15
C ASP A 349 3.35 -16.76 30.75
N PRO A 350 3.19 -16.65 32.09
CA PRO A 350 1.88 -16.65 32.73
C PRO A 350 0.92 -15.58 32.20
N HIS A 351 1.41 -14.36 31.96
CA HIS A 351 0.57 -13.26 31.49
C HIS A 351 0.15 -13.47 30.03
N VAL A 352 1.09 -13.88 29.17
CA VAL A 352 0.78 -14.21 27.77
C VAL A 352 -0.18 -15.40 27.67
N ALA A 353 0.00 -16.42 28.52
CA ALA A 353 -0.88 -17.58 28.58
C ALA A 353 -2.31 -17.18 28.99
N GLU A 354 -2.48 -16.36 30.02
CA GLU A 354 -3.77 -15.83 30.43
C GLU A 354 -4.44 -15.05 29.30
N THR A 355 -3.72 -14.13 28.67
CA THR A 355 -4.24 -13.33 27.54
C THR A 355 -4.60 -14.21 26.34
N ALA A 356 -3.79 -15.20 26.00
CA ALA A 356 -4.07 -16.13 24.91
C ALA A 356 -5.33 -16.96 25.18
N ALA A 357 -5.54 -17.44 26.41
CA ALA A 357 -6.76 -18.13 26.79
C ALA A 357 -7.99 -17.22 26.64
N ALA A 358 -7.90 -15.96 27.09
CA ALA A 358 -8.99 -14.99 26.95
C ALA A 358 -9.31 -14.68 25.47
N VAL A 359 -8.29 -14.57 24.60
CA VAL A 359 -8.49 -14.38 23.15
C VAL A 359 -9.24 -15.56 22.52
N LEU A 360 -8.87 -16.80 22.87
CA LEU A 360 -9.56 -18.00 22.35
C LEU A 360 -11.00 -18.13 22.87
N GLU A 361 -11.27 -17.72 24.11
CA GLU A 361 -12.61 -17.74 24.70
C GLU A 361 -13.53 -16.66 24.11
N THR A 362 -12.98 -15.51 23.72
CA THR A 362 -13.75 -14.36 23.22
C THR A 362 -14.00 -14.37 21.71
N ASP A 363 -13.07 -14.91 20.92
CA ASP A 363 -13.23 -15.07 19.47
C ASP A 363 -12.76 -16.46 19.02
N PRO A 364 -13.60 -17.50 19.13
CA PRO A 364 -13.25 -18.82 18.64
C PRO A 364 -12.92 -18.85 17.13
N GLY A 365 -13.45 -17.92 16.33
CA GLY A 365 -13.21 -17.82 14.90
C GLY A 365 -11.81 -17.30 14.54
N ILE A 366 -11.12 -16.67 15.48
CA ILE A 366 -9.74 -16.19 15.29
C ILE A 366 -8.73 -17.33 15.17
N TRP A 367 -9.11 -18.50 15.69
CA TRP A 367 -8.33 -19.72 15.55
C TRP A 367 -9.01 -20.75 14.66
N GLY A 368 -10.35 -20.89 14.74
CA GLY A 368 -11.21 -21.82 13.97
C GLY A 368 -10.72 -22.15 12.57
#